data_AF-A0A1J5WRP1-F1
#
_entry.id   AF-A0A1J5WRP1-F1
#
_cell.length_a   1.000
_cell.length_b   1.000
_cell.length_c   1.000
_cell.angle_alpha   90.00
_cell.angle_beta   90.00
_cell.angle_gamma   90.00
#
_symmetry.space_group_name_H-M   'P 1'
#
loop_
_entity.id
_entity.type
_entity.pdbx_description
1 polymer ?
#
loop_
_entity_poly.entity_id
_entity_poly.type
_entity_poly.pdbx_seq_one_letter_code
_entity_poly.pdbx_strand_id
1 'polypeptide(L)'
;TEQTTVTLKNIAISVKLFFVLLEKTRVTVGENFSITGHNDNEDCIREHGMMGETPVCLVRSVAVSSLALENIERMPPNSIGCSLRRFDLVNTGLINILPKLRIHEDSEVEMLSLTASEEAHVAAVLAQEKPFCVGRVKDMDLKEYAVGVITKMSLKD
;
A
#
# COMPACT_ATOMS: atom_id res chain seq x y z
N THR A 1 -16.69 10.42 -19.07
CA THR A 1 -17.63 9.71 -18.19
C THR A 1 -17.37 10.19 -16.79
N GLU A 2 -18.36 10.75 -16.09
CA GLU A 2 -18.20 11.13 -14.69
C GLU A 2 -17.95 9.87 -13.87
N GLN A 3 -16.76 9.72 -13.29
CA GLN A 3 -16.47 8.64 -12.37
C GLN A 3 -16.96 9.04 -10.98
N THR A 4 -17.76 8.16 -10.36
CA THR A 4 -18.18 8.31 -8.96
C THR A 4 -16.95 8.48 -8.07
N THR A 5 -16.99 9.48 -7.20
CA THR A 5 -15.92 9.76 -6.23
C THR A 5 -16.29 9.20 -4.86
N VAL A 6 -15.41 8.37 -4.29
CA VAL A 6 -15.57 7.75 -2.97
C VAL A 6 -14.56 8.38 -2.02
N THR A 7 -15.04 8.83 -0.86
CA THR A 7 -14.19 9.36 0.21
C THR A 7 -14.07 8.33 1.33
N LEU A 8 -12.83 7.94 1.66
CA LEU A 8 -12.53 6.96 2.70
C LEU A 8 -12.01 7.69 3.93
N LYS A 9 -12.83 7.77 4.99
CA LYS A 9 -12.54 8.55 6.19
C LYS A 9 -13.13 7.87 7.42
N ASN A 10 -12.36 7.78 8.51
CA ASN A 10 -12.75 7.16 9.78
C ASN A 10 -13.24 5.71 9.64
N ILE A 11 -12.67 4.95 8.70
CA ILE A 11 -13.06 3.57 8.40
C ILE A 11 -11.83 2.70 8.17
N ALA A 12 -11.97 1.41 8.45
CA ALA A 12 -11.07 0.35 8.03
C ALA A 12 -11.78 -0.49 6.96
N ILE A 13 -11.12 -0.80 5.85
CA ILE A 13 -11.68 -1.69 4.82
C ILE A 13 -10.72 -2.80 4.45
N SER A 14 -11.25 -3.92 3.96
CA SER A 14 -10.39 -5.01 3.47
C SER A 14 -9.56 -4.54 2.27
N VAL A 15 -8.32 -5.03 2.19
CA VAL A 15 -7.41 -4.74 1.06
C VAL A 15 -8.05 -5.08 -0.29
N LYS A 16 -8.87 -6.14 -0.35
CA LYS A 16 -9.62 -6.55 -1.55
C LYS A 16 -10.64 -5.49 -1.95
N LEU A 17 -11.43 -4.99 -1.00
CA LEU A 17 -12.39 -3.92 -1.26
C LEU A 17 -11.69 -2.62 -1.67
N PHE A 18 -10.58 -2.29 -1.02
CA PHE A 18 -9.77 -1.13 -1.39
C PHE A 18 -9.34 -1.19 -2.87
N PHE A 19 -8.83 -2.33 -3.35
CA PHE A 19 -8.49 -2.47 -4.78
C PHE A 19 -9.69 -2.38 -5.70
N VAL A 20 -10.85 -2.95 -5.33
CA VAL A 20 -12.07 -2.79 -6.13
C VAL A 20 -12.42 -1.32 -6.28
N LEU A 21 -12.31 -0.52 -5.21
CA LEU A 21 -12.55 0.91 -5.26
C LEU A 21 -11.53 1.64 -6.15
N LEU A 22 -10.25 1.31 -6.04
CA LEU A 22 -9.21 1.91 -6.89
C LEU A 22 -9.44 1.65 -8.37
N GLU A 23 -9.91 0.46 -8.74
CA GLU A 23 -10.09 0.05 -10.14
C GLU A 23 -11.40 0.57 -10.75
N LYS A 24 -12.39 0.95 -9.93
CA LYS A 24 -13.76 1.26 -10.38
C LYS A 24 -14.20 2.70 -10.12
N THR A 25 -13.58 3.40 -9.19
CA THR A 25 -14.02 4.72 -8.72
C THR A 25 -12.84 5.68 -8.56
N ARG A 26 -13.12 6.98 -8.46
CA ARG A 26 -12.12 7.95 -7.99
C ARG A 26 -12.08 7.88 -6.45
N VAL A 27 -10.91 7.70 -5.87
CA VAL A 27 -10.77 7.51 -4.42
C VAL A 27 -10.08 8.74 -3.81
N THR A 28 -10.67 9.27 -2.74
CA THR A 28 -10.06 10.29 -1.89
C THR A 28 -9.85 9.72 -0.48
N VAL A 29 -8.63 9.80 0.03
CA VAL A 29 -8.29 9.35 1.40
C VAL A 29 -8.41 10.53 2.36
N GLY A 30 -9.25 10.38 3.38
CA GLY A 30 -9.41 11.30 4.49
C GLY A 30 -8.67 10.84 5.74
N GLU A 31 -8.97 11.47 6.88
CA GLU A 31 -8.38 11.10 8.18
C GLU A 31 -8.79 9.70 8.64
N ASN A 32 -7.92 9.05 9.42
CA ASN A 32 -8.18 7.77 10.09
C ASN A 32 -8.71 6.68 9.15
N PHE A 33 -8.12 6.57 7.96
CA PHE A 33 -8.37 5.48 7.04
C PHE A 33 -7.34 4.37 7.25
N SER A 34 -7.79 3.11 7.29
CA SER A 34 -6.90 1.94 7.27
C SER A 34 -7.36 0.84 6.32
N ILE A 35 -6.42 0.00 5.91
CA ILE A 35 -6.69 -1.24 5.20
C ILE A 35 -6.29 -2.44 6.05
N THR A 36 -7.11 -3.49 5.99
CA THR A 36 -6.89 -4.73 6.75
C THR A 36 -6.81 -5.93 5.81
N GLY A 37 -6.26 -7.04 6.30
CA GLY A 37 -6.35 -8.33 5.63
C GLY A 37 -7.80 -8.71 5.33
N HIS A 38 -8.00 -9.49 4.27
CA HIS A 38 -9.31 -10.01 3.89
C HIS A 38 -9.50 -11.39 4.50
N ASN A 39 -10.61 -11.59 5.22
CA ASN A 39 -11.10 -12.88 5.66
C ASN A 39 -12.50 -13.07 5.08
N ASP A 40 -12.75 -14.18 4.37
CA ASP A 40 -14.00 -14.42 3.65
C ASP A 40 -15.22 -14.51 4.59
N ASN A 41 -14.99 -14.73 5.89
CA ASN A 41 -16.03 -14.84 6.92
C ASN A 41 -16.29 -13.54 7.67
N GLU A 42 -15.68 -12.42 7.26
CA GLU A 42 -15.67 -11.16 8.00
C GLU A 42 -16.13 -9.97 7.16
N ASP A 43 -16.75 -8.99 7.84
CA ASP A 43 -17.14 -7.75 7.19
C ASP A 43 -15.94 -6.99 6.62
N CYS A 44 -16.06 -6.60 5.35
CA CYS A 44 -15.03 -5.87 4.61
C CYS A 44 -14.96 -4.38 4.94
N ILE A 45 -15.84 -3.87 5.80
CA ILE A 45 -15.90 -2.47 6.24
C ILE A 45 -16.12 -2.46 7.75
N ARG A 46 -15.30 -1.70 8.46
CA ARG A 46 -15.34 -1.56 9.93
C ARG A 46 -15.04 -0.11 10.33
N GLU A 47 -15.38 0.24 11.55
CA GLU A 47 -14.91 1.48 12.16
C GLU A 47 -13.39 1.40 12.42
N HIS A 48 -12.71 2.54 12.25
CA HIS A 48 -11.27 2.62 12.50
C HIS A 48 -10.94 2.39 14.00
N GLY A 49 -9.85 1.68 14.29
CA GLY A 49 -9.38 1.44 15.66
C GLY A 49 -10.02 0.25 16.38
N MET A 50 -10.91 -0.51 15.72
CA MET A 50 -11.43 -1.76 16.26
C MET A 50 -10.35 -2.86 16.22
N MET A 51 -10.03 -3.38 17.41
CA MET A 51 -8.92 -4.27 17.76
C MET A 51 -8.87 -5.55 16.91
N GLY A 52 -7.66 -5.94 16.49
CA GLY A 52 -7.38 -7.17 15.73
C GLY A 52 -7.16 -6.93 14.23
N GLU A 53 -6.29 -5.98 13.85
CA GLU A 53 -5.98 -5.77 12.43
C GLU A 53 -5.29 -7.01 11.85
N THR A 54 -6.06 -7.82 11.12
CA THR A 54 -5.55 -8.90 10.30
C THR A 54 -4.46 -8.33 9.40
N PRO A 55 -3.22 -8.84 9.47
CA PRO A 55 -2.14 -8.31 8.68
C PRO A 55 -2.45 -8.39 7.18
N VAL A 56 -2.05 -7.35 6.46
CA VAL A 56 -2.24 -7.20 5.03
C VAL A 56 -1.14 -8.00 4.30
N CYS A 57 -1.57 -8.83 3.36
CA CYS A 57 -0.70 -9.43 2.35
C CYS A 57 -0.98 -8.77 1.00
N LEU A 58 -0.02 -8.00 0.50
CA LEU A 58 -0.06 -7.38 -0.82
C LEU A 58 0.79 -8.20 -1.78
N VAL A 59 0.17 -9.23 -2.36
CA VAL A 59 0.78 -10.06 -3.40
C VAL A 59 0.01 -9.82 -4.69
N ARG A 60 0.63 -9.17 -5.68
CA ARG A 60 -0.04 -8.89 -6.95
C ARG A 60 0.93 -9.01 -8.13
N SER A 61 0.62 -9.91 -9.05
CA SER A 61 1.36 -10.11 -10.32
C SER A 61 0.60 -9.59 -11.55
N VAL A 62 -0.55 -8.91 -11.35
CA VAL A 62 -1.44 -8.48 -12.43
C VAL A 62 -1.33 -6.96 -12.63
N ALA A 63 -1.43 -6.53 -13.88
CA ALA A 63 -1.50 -5.13 -14.28
C ALA A 63 -2.65 -4.40 -13.55
N VAL A 64 -2.37 -3.17 -13.14
CA VAL A 64 -3.29 -2.27 -12.44
C VAL A 64 -3.81 -1.24 -13.44
N SER A 65 -5.10 -0.88 -13.39
CA SER A 65 -5.62 0.12 -14.32
C SER A 65 -4.94 1.49 -14.13
N SER A 66 -4.94 2.31 -15.18
CA SER A 66 -4.47 3.69 -15.11
C SER A 66 -5.22 4.50 -14.04
N LEU A 67 -6.52 4.23 -13.86
CA LEU A 67 -7.33 4.86 -12.81
C LEU A 67 -6.81 4.51 -11.40
N ALA A 68 -6.48 3.25 -11.16
CA ALA A 68 -5.97 2.82 -9.86
C ALA A 68 -4.58 3.44 -9.57
N LEU A 69 -3.73 3.58 -10.59
CA LEU A 69 -2.45 4.29 -10.45
C LEU A 69 -2.65 5.80 -10.17
N GLU A 70 -3.55 6.45 -10.90
CA GLU A 70 -3.92 7.86 -10.69
C GLU A 70 -4.50 8.10 -9.29
N ASN A 71 -5.31 7.16 -8.78
CA ASN A 71 -5.82 7.19 -7.42
C ASN A 71 -4.68 7.12 -6.39
N ILE A 72 -3.72 6.21 -6.56
CA ILE A 72 -2.58 6.05 -5.65
C ILE A 72 -1.68 7.30 -5.67
N GLU A 73 -1.40 7.84 -6.85
CA GLU A 73 -0.56 9.02 -7.02
C GLU A 73 -1.07 10.21 -6.21
N ARG A 74 -2.40 10.43 -6.25
CA ARG A 74 -3.09 11.51 -5.55
C ARG A 74 -3.14 11.38 -4.03
N MET A 75 -2.88 10.20 -3.48
CA MET A 75 -2.96 9.99 -2.04
C MET A 75 -1.81 10.71 -1.31
N PRO A 76 -2.06 11.29 -0.13
CA PRO A 76 -1.00 11.82 0.69
C PRO A 76 -0.06 10.69 1.16
N PRO A 77 1.24 10.96 1.38
CA PRO A 77 2.11 10.00 2.06
C PRO A 77 1.59 9.72 3.48
N ASN A 78 1.85 8.52 4.01
CA ASN A 78 1.41 8.09 5.35
C ASN A 78 -0.09 8.30 5.66
N SER A 79 -0.95 8.18 4.65
CA SER A 79 -2.39 8.43 4.78
C SER A 79 -3.22 7.17 5.02
N ILE A 80 -2.65 5.98 4.75
CA ILE A 80 -3.36 4.70 4.86
C ILE A 80 -2.75 3.90 6.01
N GLY A 81 -3.44 3.76 7.13
CA GLY A 81 -3.01 2.85 8.19
C GLY A 81 -3.04 1.39 7.71
N CYS A 82 -2.01 0.61 8.04
CA CYS A 82 -2.06 -0.85 7.89
C CYS A 82 -1.03 -1.55 8.77
N SER A 83 -1.34 -2.79 9.14
CA SER A 83 -0.37 -3.78 9.60
C SER A 83 0.05 -4.63 8.39
N LEU A 84 1.31 -4.52 7.97
CA LEU A 84 1.83 -5.24 6.80
C LEU A 84 2.47 -6.57 7.23
N ARG A 85 2.12 -7.68 6.57
CA ARG A 85 2.79 -8.97 6.76
C ARG A 85 3.71 -9.33 5.61
N ARG A 86 3.19 -9.23 4.38
CA ARG A 86 3.93 -9.59 3.16
C ARG A 86 3.64 -8.60 2.06
N PHE A 87 4.67 -8.19 1.36
CA PHE A 87 4.59 -7.31 0.21
C PHE A 87 5.44 -7.90 -0.92
N ASP A 88 4.80 -8.32 -2.01
CA ASP A 88 5.44 -9.05 -3.11
C ASP A 88 4.87 -8.54 -4.43
N LEU A 89 5.59 -7.60 -5.06
CA LEU A 89 5.19 -6.92 -6.28
C LEU A 89 6.28 -6.99 -7.35
N VAL A 90 5.88 -7.35 -8.56
CA VAL A 90 6.78 -7.53 -9.70
C VAL A 90 6.26 -6.69 -10.87
N ASN A 91 7.12 -5.80 -11.39
CA ASN A 91 6.92 -5.03 -12.61
C ASN A 91 5.56 -4.30 -12.67
N THR A 92 5.25 -3.54 -11.61
CA THR A 92 3.98 -2.80 -11.50
C THR A 92 4.16 -1.45 -10.81
N GLY A 93 3.45 -0.44 -11.30
CA GLY A 93 3.38 0.89 -10.66
C GLY A 93 2.69 0.88 -9.30
N LEU A 94 2.10 -0.25 -8.89
CA LEU A 94 1.54 -0.43 -7.55
C LEU A 94 2.60 -0.32 -6.44
N ILE A 95 3.89 -0.48 -6.75
CA ILE A 95 5.00 -0.24 -5.81
C ILE A 95 4.91 1.18 -5.20
N ASN A 96 4.37 2.14 -5.95
CA ASN A 96 4.17 3.53 -5.51
C ASN A 96 3.15 3.69 -4.36
N ILE A 97 2.44 2.64 -3.96
CA ILE A 97 1.58 2.66 -2.76
C ILE A 97 2.39 2.66 -1.46
N LEU A 98 3.63 2.13 -1.47
CA LEU A 98 4.47 2.01 -0.28
C LEU A 98 4.58 3.31 0.55
N PRO A 99 4.95 4.47 -0.02
CA PRO A 99 5.02 5.72 0.75
C PRO A 99 3.65 6.25 1.23
N LYS A 100 2.54 5.70 0.74
CA LYS A 100 1.18 6.07 1.15
C LYS A 100 0.74 5.29 2.39
N LEU A 101 1.37 4.14 2.65
CA LEU A 101 1.10 3.31 3.81
C LEU A 101 1.75 3.90 5.06
N ARG A 102 0.99 3.93 6.15
CA ARG A 102 1.42 4.30 7.49
C ARG A 102 1.57 3.02 8.30
N ILE A 103 2.77 2.43 8.20
CA ILE A 103 3.18 1.21 8.91
C ILE A 103 3.87 1.64 10.20
N HIS A 104 3.50 1.04 11.33
CA HIS A 104 4.17 1.30 12.59
C HIS A 104 5.59 0.72 12.59
N GLU A 105 6.52 1.42 13.23
CA GLU A 105 7.92 0.97 13.37
C GLU A 105 8.03 -0.40 14.04
N ASP A 106 7.08 -0.72 14.93
CA ASP A 106 7.02 -2.00 15.64
C ASP A 106 6.33 -3.13 14.88
N SER A 107 5.85 -2.89 13.66
CA SER A 107 5.21 -3.91 12.84
C SER A 107 6.24 -4.91 12.31
N GLU A 108 5.97 -6.19 12.52
CA GLU A 108 6.75 -7.30 11.96
C GLU A 108 6.32 -7.58 10.51
N VAL A 109 7.20 -7.33 9.56
CA VAL A 109 7.00 -7.66 8.14
C VAL A 109 7.80 -8.91 7.82
N GLU A 110 7.12 -9.99 7.46
CA GLU A 110 7.76 -11.27 7.13
C GLU A 110 8.58 -11.15 5.84
N MET A 111 8.04 -10.49 4.81
CA MET A 111 8.69 -10.45 3.49
C MET A 111 8.39 -9.15 2.74
N LEU A 112 9.45 -8.51 2.23
CA LEU A 112 9.40 -7.41 1.27
C LEU A 112 10.15 -7.80 0.00
N SER A 113 9.41 -8.16 -1.05
CA SER A 113 9.91 -8.58 -2.36
C SER A 113 9.44 -7.58 -3.43
N LEU A 114 10.39 -6.89 -4.07
CA LEU A 114 10.11 -5.92 -5.13
C LEU A 114 11.02 -6.18 -6.33
N THR A 115 10.42 -6.32 -7.51
CA THR A 115 11.15 -6.34 -8.78
C THR A 115 10.57 -5.26 -9.69
N ALA A 116 11.44 -4.44 -10.29
CA ALA A 116 11.02 -3.39 -11.20
C ALA A 116 11.99 -3.27 -12.38
N SER A 117 11.55 -3.75 -13.55
CA SER A 117 12.34 -3.74 -14.79
C SER A 117 12.45 -2.38 -15.46
N GLU A 118 11.63 -1.43 -15.02
CA GLU A 118 11.57 -0.07 -15.52
C GLU A 118 11.54 0.92 -14.35
N GLU A 119 12.27 2.03 -14.48
CA GLU A 119 12.29 3.10 -13.48
C GLU A 119 10.88 3.68 -13.22
N ALA A 120 10.02 3.70 -14.24
CA ALA A 120 8.65 4.19 -14.14
C ALA A 120 7.82 3.48 -13.05
N HIS A 121 8.13 2.22 -12.72
CA HIS A 121 7.45 1.47 -11.66
C HIS A 121 7.74 2.01 -10.26
N VAL A 122 8.90 2.66 -10.06
CA VAL A 122 9.39 3.13 -8.75
C VAL A 122 9.62 4.65 -8.69
N ALA A 123 9.44 5.38 -9.79
CA ALA A 123 9.76 6.80 -9.90
C ALA A 123 9.12 7.65 -8.78
N ALA A 124 7.85 7.42 -8.43
CA ALA A 124 7.17 8.18 -7.39
C ALA A 124 7.69 7.84 -5.98
N VAL A 125 8.21 6.62 -5.78
CA VAL A 125 8.91 6.25 -4.55
C VAL A 125 10.27 6.94 -4.47
N LEU A 126 11.04 6.93 -5.55
CA LEU A 126 12.35 7.58 -5.62
C LEU A 126 12.27 9.11 -5.50
N ALA A 127 11.15 9.70 -5.90
CA ALA A 127 10.85 11.11 -5.73
C ALA A 127 10.50 11.52 -4.29
N GLN A 128 10.33 10.57 -3.35
CA GLN A 128 10.06 10.92 -1.95
C GLN A 128 11.26 11.66 -1.35
N GLU A 129 10.98 12.82 -0.74
CA GLU A 129 11.98 13.61 -0.01
C GLU A 129 12.33 12.99 1.33
N LYS A 130 11.30 12.49 2.03
CA LYS A 130 11.44 11.88 3.36
C LYS A 130 11.32 10.37 3.25
N PRO A 131 12.18 9.61 3.96
CA PRO A 131 12.01 8.17 4.05
C PRO A 131 10.66 7.79 4.67
N PHE A 132 10.09 6.67 4.21
CA PHE A 132 8.87 6.09 4.78
C PHE A 132 9.20 4.82 5.60
N CYS A 133 8.39 4.56 6.63
CA CYS A 133 8.56 3.40 7.49
C CYS A 133 8.01 2.13 6.83
N VAL A 134 8.74 1.02 6.94
CA VAL A 134 8.28 -0.31 6.51
C VAL A 134 8.29 -1.34 7.63
N GLY A 135 8.51 -0.91 8.89
CA GLY A 135 8.58 -1.80 10.05
C GLY A 135 9.89 -2.60 10.13
N ARG A 136 9.86 -3.70 10.88
CA ARG A 136 10.96 -4.68 11.00
C ARG A 136 10.79 -5.77 9.94
N VAL A 137 11.63 -5.73 8.91
CA VAL A 137 11.56 -6.66 7.76
C VAL A 137 12.48 -7.86 8.00
N LYS A 138 11.91 -9.08 8.00
CA LYS A 138 12.68 -10.32 8.17
C LYS A 138 13.43 -10.71 6.91
N ASP A 139 12.72 -10.82 5.79
CA ASP A 139 13.29 -11.16 4.49
C ASP A 139 13.06 -10.02 3.49
N MET A 140 14.12 -9.59 2.80
CA MET A 140 14.07 -8.55 1.78
C MET A 140 14.71 -9.04 0.47
N ASP A 141 13.97 -8.95 -0.64
CA ASP A 141 14.46 -9.24 -2.00
C ASP A 141 14.13 -8.06 -2.92
N LEU A 142 15.15 -7.30 -3.34
CA LEU A 142 15.00 -6.15 -4.24
C LEU A 142 15.80 -6.39 -5.51
N LYS A 143 15.15 -6.30 -6.67
CA LYS A 143 15.76 -6.53 -7.98
C LYS A 143 15.58 -5.35 -8.94
N GLU A 144 16.58 -5.16 -9.81
CA GLU A 144 16.55 -4.14 -10.87
C GLU A 144 16.36 -2.73 -10.30
N TYR A 145 15.47 -1.89 -10.85
CA TYR A 145 15.24 -0.53 -10.35
C TYR A 145 14.66 -0.51 -8.93
N ALA A 146 14.08 -1.63 -8.45
CA ALA A 146 13.55 -1.71 -7.09
C ALA A 146 14.65 -1.62 -6.02
N VAL A 147 15.91 -1.87 -6.35
CA VAL A 147 17.03 -1.65 -5.43
C VAL A 147 17.09 -0.20 -4.95
N GLY A 148 16.75 0.77 -5.80
CA GLY A 148 16.76 2.19 -5.42
C GLY A 148 15.74 2.52 -4.32
N VAL A 149 14.68 1.73 -4.18
CA VAL A 149 13.62 1.93 -3.19
C VAL A 149 14.17 1.90 -1.75
N ILE A 150 15.21 1.09 -1.49
CA ILE A 150 15.81 0.98 -0.15
C ILE A 150 16.34 2.33 0.36
N THR A 151 16.75 3.22 -0.54
CA THR A 151 17.27 4.56 -0.18
C THR A 151 16.18 5.51 0.35
N LYS A 152 14.92 5.11 0.21
CA LYS A 152 13.73 5.87 0.60
C LYS A 152 12.98 5.21 1.75
N MET A 153 13.52 4.14 2.32
CA MET A 153 12.92 3.41 3.43
C MET A 153 13.67 3.70 4.73
N SER A 154 12.92 3.76 5.83
CA SER A 154 13.46 3.63 7.19
C SER A 154 13.20 2.22 7.67
N LEU A 155 14.27 1.45 7.86
CA LEU A 155 14.24 0.11 8.43
C LEU A 155 14.54 0.19 9.93
N LYS A 156 13.90 -0.67 10.70
CA LYS A 156 14.25 -0.90 12.11
C LYS A 156 15.01 -2.22 12.23
N ASP A 157 16.02 -2.20 13.09
CA ASP A 157 16.69 -3.40 13.59
C ASP A 157 15.77 -4.22 14.52
#